data_AF-A0A2D7MHE1-F1
#
_entry.id   AF-A0A2D7MHE1-F1
#
_cell.length_a   1.000
_cell.length_b   1.000
_cell.length_c   1.000
_cell.angle_alpha   90.00
_cell.angle_beta   90.00
_cell.angle_gamma   90.00
#
_symmetry.space_group_name_H-M   'P 1'
#
loop_
_entity.id
_entity.type
_entity.pdbx_description
1 polymer ?
#
loop_
_entity_poly.entity_id
_entity_poly.type
_entity_poly.pdbx_seq_one_letter_code
_entity_poly.pdbx_strand_id
1 'polypeptide(L)'
;MKMMKIEYVVEDIILLVLENYEPLKKIGISKDKIFVKVKGYDENGIWIYHPSFEVPNNRSKTKVKTQKLKASILIPWAFIVSIVHFPGAEGYDYPSPFDQIIGFK
;
A
#
# COMPACT_ATOMS: atom_id res chain seq x y z
N MET A 1 -22.35 14.88 12.09
CA MET A 1 -21.36 14.13 11.26
C MET A 1 -20.00 14.29 11.91
N LYS A 2 -19.27 13.21 12.18
CA LYS A 2 -17.89 13.29 12.70
C LYS A 2 -17.01 13.79 11.56
N MET A 3 -16.18 14.81 11.81
CA MET A 3 -15.25 15.33 10.81
C MET A 3 -14.25 14.24 10.40
N MET A 4 -14.10 13.98 9.11
CA MET A 4 -13.14 13.00 8.62
C MET A 4 -11.70 13.48 8.85
N LYS A 5 -10.84 12.54 9.24
CA LYS A 5 -9.41 12.75 9.49
C LYS A 5 -8.63 11.53 9.03
N ILE A 6 -7.37 11.73 8.67
CA ILE A 6 -6.49 10.65 8.23
C ILE A 6 -6.21 9.61 9.33
N GLU A 7 -6.32 10.00 10.61
CA GLU A 7 -6.25 9.08 11.74
C GLU A 7 -7.31 7.96 11.69
N TYR A 8 -8.44 8.21 11.02
CA TYR A 8 -9.53 7.24 10.90
C TYR A 8 -9.33 6.23 9.77
N VAL A 9 -8.33 6.40 8.90
CA VAL A 9 -8.07 5.42 7.83
C VAL A 9 -6.96 4.43 8.21
N VAL A 10 -6.38 4.53 9.40
CA VAL A 10 -5.33 3.60 9.85
C VAL A 10 -5.93 2.21 10.05
N GLU A 11 -5.25 1.19 9.52
CA GLU A 11 -5.70 -0.21 9.40
C GLU A 11 -6.86 -0.48 8.42
N ASP A 12 -7.42 0.55 7.80
CA ASP A 12 -8.43 0.42 6.75
C ASP A 12 -7.80 0.20 5.37
N ILE A 13 -8.66 -0.20 4.42
CA ILE A 13 -8.33 -0.25 2.99
C ILE A 13 -8.84 1.02 2.32
N ILE A 14 -7.94 1.71 1.65
CA ILE A 14 -8.22 2.93 0.90
C ILE A 14 -7.78 2.79 -0.55
N LEU A 15 -8.30 3.65 -1.40
CA LEU A 15 -7.78 3.87 -2.74
C LEU A 15 -6.88 5.11 -2.73
N LEU A 16 -5.62 4.94 -3.11
CA LEU A 16 -4.71 6.04 -3.42
C LEU A 16 -4.80 6.36 -4.91
N VAL A 17 -4.93 7.66 -5.21
CA VAL A 17 -4.76 8.21 -6.55
C VAL A 17 -3.41 8.92 -6.58
N LEU A 18 -2.55 8.49 -7.49
CA LEU A 18 -1.15 8.89 -7.57
C LEU A 18 -0.88 9.71 -8.84
N GLU A 19 0.08 10.63 -8.74
CA GLU A 19 0.60 11.41 -9.88
C GLU A 19 2.13 11.39 -9.85
N ASN A 20 2.74 11.48 -11.04
CA ASN A 20 4.20 11.39 -11.21
C ASN A 20 4.82 10.14 -10.54
N TYR A 21 4.09 9.03 -10.54
CA TYR A 21 4.38 7.82 -9.77
C TYR A 21 5.39 6.87 -10.44
N GLU A 22 5.95 7.24 -11.59
CA GLU A 22 6.96 6.48 -12.30
C GLU A 22 8.12 5.98 -11.42
N PRO A 23 8.64 6.76 -10.44
CA PRO A 23 9.66 6.27 -9.51
C PRO A 23 9.18 5.11 -8.63
N LEU A 24 7.88 5.06 -8.30
CA LEU A 24 7.28 4.02 -7.46
C LEU A 24 7.19 2.66 -8.19
N LYS A 25 7.39 2.62 -9.52
CA LYS A 25 7.51 1.35 -10.26
C LYS A 25 8.67 0.49 -9.75
N LYS A 26 9.73 1.11 -9.23
CA LYS A 26 10.90 0.42 -8.64
C LYS A 26 10.56 -0.39 -7.39
N ILE A 27 9.42 -0.09 -6.75
CA ILE A 27 8.91 -0.80 -5.56
C ILE A 27 7.62 -1.57 -5.87
N GLY A 28 7.34 -1.82 -7.15
CA GLY A 28 6.20 -2.64 -7.60
C GLY A 28 4.89 -1.88 -7.83
N ILE A 29 4.85 -0.55 -7.66
CA ILE A 29 3.63 0.24 -7.88
C ILE A 29 3.60 0.70 -9.33
N SER A 30 2.85 -0.04 -10.17
CA SER A 30 2.80 0.18 -11.62
C SER A 30 1.54 0.87 -12.12
N LYS A 31 0.58 1.18 -11.24
CA LYS A 31 -0.66 1.87 -11.54
C LYS A 31 -0.76 3.18 -10.78
N ASP A 32 -1.44 4.15 -11.38
CA ASP A 32 -1.81 5.44 -10.78
C ASP A 32 -2.90 5.31 -9.72
N LYS A 33 -3.67 4.21 -9.75
CA LYS A 33 -4.73 3.91 -8.79
C LYS A 33 -4.47 2.57 -8.11
N ILE A 34 -4.30 2.59 -6.79
CA ILE A 34 -3.98 1.40 -6.00
C ILE A 34 -4.82 1.30 -4.72
N PHE A 35 -5.36 0.11 -4.47
CA PHE A 35 -5.93 -0.22 -3.17
C PHE A 35 -4.81 -0.65 -2.22
N VAL A 36 -4.79 -0.06 -1.04
CA VAL A 36 -3.74 -0.30 -0.05
C VAL A 36 -4.34 -0.42 1.34
N LYS A 37 -3.72 -1.25 2.18
CA LYS A 37 -3.99 -1.26 3.62
C LYS A 37 -3.07 -0.25 4.30
N VAL A 38 -3.64 0.71 5.02
CA VAL A 38 -2.89 1.74 5.75
C VAL A 38 -2.32 1.14 7.03
N LYS A 39 -1.05 1.42 7.31
CA LYS A 39 -0.35 1.06 8.54
C LYS A 39 -0.04 2.24 9.46
N GLY A 40 -0.12 3.44 8.92
CA GLY A 40 0.12 4.69 9.64
C GLY A 40 0.36 5.82 8.67
N TYR A 41 0.65 7.00 9.20
CA TYR A 41 1.02 8.18 8.43
C TYR A 41 1.92 9.06 9.30
N ASP A 42 2.75 9.87 8.66
CA ASP A 42 3.62 10.83 9.33
C ASP A 42 3.80 12.08 8.44
N GLU A 43 4.73 12.96 8.82
CA GLU A 43 5.03 14.19 8.08
C GLU A 43 5.55 13.94 6.65
N ASN A 44 6.07 12.75 6.35
CA ASN A 44 6.67 12.41 5.07
C ASN A 44 5.69 11.71 4.12
N GLY A 45 4.73 10.95 4.64
CA GLY A 45 3.81 10.18 3.81
C GLY A 45 2.85 9.26 4.56
N ILE A 46 2.24 8.36 3.80
CA ILE A 46 1.40 7.27 4.32
C ILE A 46 2.15 5.95 4.24
N TRP A 47 2.12 5.18 5.34
CA TRP A 47 2.67 3.83 5.39
C TRP A 47 1.61 2.84 4.92
N ILE A 48 1.96 2.01 3.94
CA ILE A 48 1.10 0.97 3.38
C ILE A 48 1.69 -0.42 3.62
N TYR A 49 0.84 -1.42 3.78
CA TYR A 49 1.26 -2.82 3.86
C TYR A 49 1.50 -3.42 2.47
N HIS A 50 2.64 -4.08 2.30
CA HIS A 50 2.99 -4.84 1.11
C HIS A 50 3.19 -6.33 1.49
N PRO A 51 2.37 -7.27 0.95
CA PRO A 51 2.35 -8.65 1.42
C PRO A 51 3.57 -9.50 1.02
N SER A 52 4.27 -9.13 -0.06
CA SER A 52 5.31 -9.99 -0.66
C SER A 52 6.39 -9.16 -1.39
N PHE A 53 7.10 -8.30 -0.67
CA PHE A 53 8.18 -7.48 -1.22
C PHE A 53 9.44 -8.33 -1.45
N GLU A 54 10.03 -8.25 -2.65
CA GLU A 54 11.19 -9.06 -3.02
C GLU A 54 12.50 -8.37 -2.62
N VAL A 55 13.33 -9.07 -1.83
CA VAL A 55 14.63 -8.57 -1.38
C VAL A 55 15.73 -9.62 -1.61
N PRO A 56 17.00 -9.21 -1.70
CA PRO A 56 18.12 -10.15 -1.73
C PRO A 56 18.13 -11.08 -0.52
N ASN A 57 18.46 -12.34 -0.76
CA ASN A 57 18.61 -13.32 0.31
C ASN A 57 20.05 -13.30 0.87
N ASN A 58 20.28 -12.44 1.87
CA ASN A 58 21.60 -12.30 2.50
C ASN A 58 22.02 -13.51 3.36
N ARG A 59 21.18 -14.54 3.50
CA ARG A 59 21.48 -15.75 4.30
C ARG A 59 21.97 -16.94 3.48
N SER A 60 22.15 -16.83 2.17
CA SER A 60 22.25 -18.02 1.34
C SER A 60 23.68 -18.58 1.19
N LYS A 61 23.96 -19.63 1.97
CA LYS A 61 24.73 -20.81 1.53
C LYS A 61 23.96 -21.65 0.47
N THR A 62 22.76 -21.20 0.05
CA THR A 62 21.87 -21.84 -0.93
C THR A 62 21.79 -21.04 -2.26
N LYS A 63 21.34 -21.67 -3.36
CA LYS A 63 21.30 -21.06 -4.71
C LYS A 63 20.20 -20.00 -4.94
N VAL A 64 19.31 -19.77 -3.98
CA VAL A 64 18.16 -18.85 -4.14
C VAL A 64 18.58 -17.42 -3.80
N LYS A 65 18.61 -16.55 -4.81
CA LYS A 65 19.15 -15.18 -4.73
C LYS A 65 18.20 -14.16 -4.07
N THR A 66 16.90 -14.42 -4.06
CA THR A 66 15.88 -13.48 -3.53
C THR A 66 14.92 -14.17 -2.57
N GLN A 67 14.31 -13.39 -1.68
CA GLN A 67 13.27 -13.84 -0.75
C GLN A 67 12.13 -12.82 -0.73
N LYS A 68 10.91 -13.30 -0.46
CA LYS A 68 9.71 -12.48 -0.34
C LYS A 68 9.40 -12.22 1.13
N LEU A 69 9.29 -10.96 1.52
CA LEU A 69 9.00 -10.54 2.89
C LEU A 69 7.76 -9.64 2.93
N LYS A 70 7.04 -9.68 4.05
CA LYS A 70 6.04 -8.66 4.36
C LYS A 70 6.76 -7.36 4.68
N ALA A 71 6.32 -6.26 4.10
CA ALA A 71 6.95 -4.95 4.27
C ALA A 71 5.91 -3.87 4.56
N SER A 72 6.34 -2.80 5.21
CA SER A 72 5.62 -1.53 5.23
C SER A 72 6.39 -0.54 4.36
N ILE A 73 5.69 0.13 3.45
CA ILE A 73 6.28 1.04 2.47
C ILE A 73 5.70 2.42 2.70
N LEU A 74 6.55 3.43 2.79
CA LEU A 74 6.12 4.83 2.82
C LEU A 74 5.85 5.31 1.38
N ILE A 75 4.65 5.80 1.13
CA ILE A 75 4.33 6.57 -0.08
C ILE A 75 4.38 8.05 0.28
N PRO A 76 5.36 8.80 -0.25
CA PRO A 76 5.47 10.22 0.05
C PRO A 76 4.23 11.01 -0.36
N TRP A 77 3.87 12.03 0.41
CA TRP A 77 2.72 12.90 0.12
C TRP A 77 2.78 13.51 -1.27
N ALA A 78 3.98 13.82 -1.77
CA ALA A 78 4.20 14.41 -3.08
C ALA A 78 3.70 13.55 -4.27
N PHE A 79 3.50 12.24 -4.06
CA PHE A 79 2.96 11.36 -5.10
C PHE A 79 1.44 11.17 -4.99
N ILE A 80 0.80 11.67 -3.92
CA ILE A 80 -0.61 11.38 -3.62
C ILE A 80 -1.45 12.60 -4.00
N VAL A 81 -2.28 12.45 -5.02
CA VAL A 81 -3.27 13.45 -5.42
C VAL A 81 -4.48 13.38 -4.50
N SER A 82 -4.92 12.16 -4.17
CA SER A 82 -6.14 11.97 -3.38
C SER A 82 -6.13 10.64 -2.63
N ILE A 83 -6.84 10.63 -1.51
CA ILE A 83 -7.13 9.46 -0.68
C ILE A 83 -8.65 9.28 -0.67
N VAL A 84 -9.11 8.12 -1.14
CA VAL A 84 -10.53 7.76 -1.10
C VAL A 84 -10.73 6.70 -0.02
N HIS A 85 -11.54 7.04 0.98
CA HIS A 85 -12.02 6.14 2.03
C HIS A 85 -13.45 5.72 1.74
N PHE A 86 -13.83 4.50 2.13
CA PHE A 86 -15.12 3.89 1.81
C PHE A 86 -15.90 3.56 3.08
N PRO A 87 -16.28 4.56 3.89
CA PRO A 87 -16.90 4.31 5.19
C PRO A 87 -18.23 3.55 5.05
N GLY A 88 -18.33 2.39 5.68
CA GLY A 88 -19.57 1.60 5.72
C GLY A 88 -19.84 0.78 4.45
N ALA A 89 -18.82 0.58 3.60
CA ALA A 89 -18.93 -0.28 2.43
C ALA A 89 -18.57 -1.73 2.78
N GLU A 90 -19.57 -2.61 2.85
CA GLU A 90 -19.37 -4.06 3.01
C GLU A 90 -18.49 -4.62 1.87
N GLY A 91 -17.48 -5.44 2.20
CA GLY A 91 -16.50 -5.97 1.24
C GLY A 91 -15.26 -5.09 1.02
N TYR A 92 -15.28 -3.81 1.46
CA TYR A 92 -14.07 -3.01 1.69
C TYR A 92 -13.69 -3.02 3.17
N ASP A 93 -14.71 -3.04 4.05
CA ASP A 93 -14.61 -3.14 5.51
C ASP A 93 -14.85 -4.59 6.02
N TYR A 94 -14.46 -5.64 5.26
CA TYR A 94 -14.61 -7.11 5.48
C TYR A 94 -15.72 -7.83 4.67
N PRO A 95 -15.51 -9.10 4.19
CA PRO A 95 -14.26 -9.85 4.11
C PRO A 95 -13.43 -9.42 2.90
N SER A 96 -12.17 -9.83 2.91
CA SER A 96 -11.07 -9.05 2.35
C SER A 96 -11.02 -8.94 0.81
N PRO A 97 -10.74 -7.74 0.24
CA PRO A 97 -10.51 -7.57 -1.20
C PRO A 97 -9.22 -8.22 -1.72
N PHE A 98 -8.46 -8.93 -0.87
CA PHE A 98 -7.27 -9.72 -1.28
C PHE A 98 -7.60 -10.91 -2.20
N ASP A 99 -8.88 -11.26 -2.40
CA ASP A 99 -9.30 -12.24 -3.42
C ASP A 99 -9.40 -11.63 -4.84
N GLN A 100 -9.26 -10.30 -4.96
CA GLN A 100 -9.11 -9.63 -6.26
C GLN A 100 -7.65 -9.22 -6.44
N ILE A 101 -7.14 -9.33 -7.67
CA ILE A 101 -5.74 -9.03 -8.01
C ILE A 101 -5.43 -7.57 -7.66
N ILE A 102 -4.92 -7.35 -6.44
CA ILE A 102 -4.48 -6.04 -5.97
C ILE A 102 -3.15 -5.74 -6.63
N GLY A 103 -3.16 -4.71 -7.48
CA GLY A 103 -2.08 -3.74 -7.67
C GLY A 103 -0.73 -4.19 -8.24
N PHE A 104 -0.37 -5.47 -8.16
CA PHE A 104 0.98 -5.95 -8.46
C PHE A 104 0.91 -6.99 -9.58
N LYS A 105 1.40 -6.58 -10.75
CA LYS A 105 1.91 -7.45 -11.81
C LYS A 105 3.34 -7.04 -12.07
#